data_AF-A0A2V7B7Z4-F1
#
_entry.id   AF-A0A2V7B7Z4-F1
#
_cell.length_a   1.000
_cell.length_b   1.000
_cell.length_c   1.000
_cell.angle_alpha   90.00
_cell.angle_beta   90.00
_cell.angle_gamma   90.00
#
_symmetry.space_group_name_H-M   'P 1'
#
loop_
_entity.id
_entity.type
_entity.pdbx_description
1 polymer ?
#
loop_
_entity_poly.entity_id
_entity_poly.type
_entity_poly.pdbx_seq_one_letter_code
_entity_poly.pdbx_strand_id
1 'polypeptide(L)'
;MGSAHSKRRPVSKCVHWRHAWIGTRQFGHCSSDAVAIGRTAPHAPHRETVCLASIPPPRGASDGGGGGGGDGRFGSPPWFRYPCCRYFRSDMLVVPFGPLLYPMPVAGAPVGREACPNGRTGARLRPAIREFREDSMKLVLFQKPAASDVVPGVLTERGVVSIADVVPSRHTPQLTMQGIIDAFDALRPALERCARDGDAMPLSAVRLRAPLPRPGKILACIANYWEHGAMEPRALNMFLKNPDAVIGPGDTIALPEHTEPWIFMHEAELALVIKGPAKMVKRDNWRSAVFGYTGMIDVSARGEGRRTWKTGSWLGKSFDTFAPIGPCIATIDEIADPNDVHVQFWVDGQLRHNYNTDDMEHLVPELVEFATTIMTLNSGDVIACGTNHEGLGPLQDGEVVDFEIHGVGRMRLHVRDPLKRTWEKGIYMGADSTNPEAVKRNRPKAAS
;
A
#
# COMPACT_ATOMS: atom_id res chain seq x y z
N MET A 1 18.04 43.29 67.27
CA MET A 1 17.13 44.12 66.45
C MET A 1 17.68 44.16 65.03
N GLY A 2 16.82 43.93 64.03
CA GLY A 2 17.16 43.76 62.61
C GLY A 2 17.73 45.01 61.94
N SER A 3 17.98 45.10 60.64
CA SER A 3 18.05 44.18 59.49
C SER A 3 18.45 45.12 58.33
N ALA A 4 19.37 44.72 57.46
CA ALA A 4 19.58 45.41 56.18
C ALA A 4 19.96 44.41 55.07
N HIS A 5 19.38 44.65 53.91
CA HIS A 5 19.24 43.79 52.75
C HIS A 5 20.54 43.28 52.11
N SER A 6 20.46 42.05 51.57
CA SER A 6 21.45 41.47 50.66
C SER A 6 20.76 40.76 49.50
N LYS A 7 20.99 41.24 48.28
CA LYS A 7 20.65 40.56 47.02
C LYS A 7 21.83 39.66 46.63
N ARG A 8 21.57 38.37 46.39
CA ARG A 8 22.54 37.42 45.78
C ARG A 8 22.02 36.85 44.46
N ARG A 9 23.00 36.52 43.62
CA ARG A 9 22.98 36.00 42.24
C ARG A 9 22.43 34.55 42.11
N PRO A 10 22.14 34.08 40.88
CA PRO A 10 21.35 32.86 40.61
C PRO A 10 22.20 31.64 40.20
N VAL A 11 21.78 30.41 40.55
CA VAL A 11 22.23 29.15 39.92
C VAL A 11 21.16 28.04 39.97
N SER A 12 20.92 27.47 38.79
CA SER A 12 20.53 26.10 38.35
C SER A 12 19.29 25.32 38.86
N LYS A 13 18.53 24.91 37.84
CA LYS A 13 18.09 23.54 37.44
C LYS A 13 16.94 22.81 38.16
N CYS A 14 15.98 22.45 37.29
CA CYS A 14 15.12 21.25 37.23
C CYS A 14 13.93 21.13 38.20
N VAL A 15 12.72 20.97 37.65
CA VAL A 15 11.93 19.72 37.63
C VAL A 15 10.56 19.96 36.92
N HIS A 16 10.10 18.92 36.22
CA HIS A 16 8.83 18.74 35.48
C HIS A 16 7.53 19.14 36.22
N TRP A 17 6.50 19.60 35.49
CA TRP A 17 5.25 18.86 35.13
C TRP A 17 4.09 19.79 34.67
N ARG A 18 3.24 19.21 33.80
CA ARG A 18 1.80 19.47 33.53
C ARG A 18 1.36 20.58 32.54
N HIS A 19 0.80 20.08 31.43
CA HIS A 19 -0.55 20.30 30.90
C HIS A 19 -1.36 21.49 31.46
N ALA A 20 -1.86 22.31 30.53
CA ALA A 20 -3.10 23.07 30.72
C ALA A 20 -3.93 23.06 29.42
N TRP A 21 -5.03 22.31 29.49
CA TRP A 21 -6.24 22.51 28.69
C TRP A 21 -6.90 23.84 29.09
N ILE A 22 -7.41 24.60 28.13
CA ILE A 22 -8.50 25.56 28.36
C ILE A 22 -9.56 25.31 27.30
N GLY A 23 -10.72 24.85 27.76
CA GLY A 23 -11.93 24.73 26.95
C GLY A 23 -12.71 26.03 26.91
N THR A 24 -13.69 26.07 26.01
CA THR A 24 -14.92 26.84 26.22
C THR A 24 -16.10 26.03 25.69
N ARG A 25 -17.10 25.92 26.57
CA ARG A 25 -18.38 25.25 26.42
C ARG A 25 -19.34 26.09 25.57
N GLN A 26 -20.23 25.43 24.83
CA GLN A 26 -21.64 25.84 24.81
C GLN A 26 -22.53 24.59 24.89
N PHE A 27 -23.45 24.65 25.85
CA PHE A 27 -24.42 23.62 26.20
C PHE A 27 -25.63 23.69 25.26
N GLY A 28 -26.16 22.52 24.89
CA GLY A 28 -27.54 22.31 24.50
C GLY A 28 -28.02 21.01 25.15
N HIS A 29 -28.88 21.12 26.15
CA HIS A 29 -29.49 19.99 26.86
C HIS A 29 -30.54 19.31 25.98
N CYS A 30 -30.54 17.99 25.95
CA CYS A 30 -31.77 17.20 25.89
C CYS A 30 -31.57 15.93 26.73
N SER A 31 -32.32 15.84 27.83
CA SER A 31 -32.34 14.69 28.73
C SER A 31 -33.51 13.78 28.36
N SER A 32 -33.29 12.46 28.33
CA SER A 32 -34.26 11.47 28.83
C SER A 32 -33.58 10.10 28.98
N ASP A 33 -33.40 9.74 30.25
CA ASP A 33 -33.61 8.45 30.89
C ASP A 33 -33.04 7.16 30.28
N ALA A 34 -32.04 6.65 30.99
CA ALA A 34 -31.56 5.29 30.93
C ALA A 34 -32.54 4.33 31.63
N VAL A 35 -32.83 3.19 30.98
CA VAL A 35 -33.32 1.99 31.64
C VAL A 35 -32.20 0.94 31.59
N ALA A 36 -31.72 0.54 32.75
CA ALA A 36 -30.76 -0.54 32.92
C ALA A 36 -31.52 -1.86 33.17
N ILE A 37 -31.27 -2.91 32.36
CA ILE A 37 -31.63 -4.29 32.71
C ILE A 37 -30.54 -5.26 32.23
N GLY A 38 -29.93 -5.95 33.19
CA GLY A 38 -29.75 -7.41 33.19
C GLY A 38 -28.68 -8.06 32.29
N ARG A 39 -27.73 -8.75 32.93
CA ARG A 39 -26.81 -9.73 32.31
C ARG A 39 -27.55 -10.96 31.78
N THR A 40 -27.17 -11.46 30.59
CA THR A 40 -27.14 -12.89 30.21
C THR A 40 -26.29 -13.08 28.93
N ALA A 41 -25.58 -14.19 28.82
CA ALA A 41 -24.77 -14.61 27.66
C ALA A 41 -25.50 -15.71 26.85
N PRO A 42 -24.96 -16.21 25.72
CA PRO A 42 -25.34 -15.83 24.37
C PRO A 42 -26.20 -16.89 23.65
N HIS A 43 -27.10 -16.48 22.77
CA HIS A 43 -27.82 -17.36 21.84
C HIS A 43 -27.35 -17.15 20.38
N ALA A 44 -27.21 -18.27 19.67
CA ALA A 44 -26.79 -18.42 18.27
C ALA A 44 -27.73 -17.73 17.26
N PRO A 45 -27.24 -17.27 16.09
CA PRO A 45 -28.11 -16.72 15.07
C PRO A 45 -28.58 -17.81 14.08
N HIS A 46 -29.86 -18.17 14.17
CA HIS A 46 -30.63 -18.58 12.99
C HIS A 46 -31.03 -17.29 12.23
N ARG A 47 -30.63 -17.17 10.96
CA ARG A 47 -31.17 -16.15 10.04
C ARG A 47 -32.13 -16.86 9.08
N GLU A 48 -33.42 -16.59 9.23
CA GLU A 48 -34.42 -16.83 8.19
C GLU A 48 -34.40 -15.66 7.20
N THR A 49 -34.38 -16.03 5.92
CA THR A 49 -34.38 -15.13 4.76
C THR A 49 -35.82 -14.77 4.41
N VAL A 50 -36.21 -13.50 4.49
CA VAL A 50 -37.51 -13.03 3.97
C VAL A 50 -37.31 -12.47 2.57
N CYS A 51 -37.93 -13.15 1.59
CA CYS A 51 -38.08 -12.66 0.21
C CYS A 51 -39.08 -11.49 0.17
N LEU A 52 -38.67 -10.37 -0.41
CA LEU A 52 -39.59 -9.27 -0.73
C LEU A 52 -40.19 -9.49 -2.13
N ALA A 53 -41.50 -9.68 -2.15
CA ALA A 53 -42.31 -9.81 -3.36
C ALA A 53 -42.63 -8.44 -4.00
N SER A 54 -42.75 -8.46 -5.32
CA SER A 54 -42.93 -7.34 -6.24
C SER A 54 -44.29 -6.62 -6.10
N ILE A 55 -44.27 -5.29 -6.28
CA ILE A 55 -45.47 -4.43 -6.31
C ILE A 55 -45.92 -4.22 -7.78
N PRO A 56 -47.21 -4.41 -8.14
CA PRO A 56 -47.70 -4.20 -9.50
C PRO A 56 -48.15 -2.75 -9.76
N PRO A 57 -48.17 -2.27 -11.02
CA PRO A 57 -48.60 -0.93 -11.37
C PRO A 57 -50.13 -0.85 -11.62
N PRO A 58 -50.75 0.34 -11.50
CA PRO A 58 -52.18 0.51 -11.74
C PRO A 58 -52.53 0.65 -13.25
N ARG A 59 -53.65 0.02 -13.66
CA ARG A 59 -54.43 0.30 -14.89
C ARG A 59 -55.65 1.15 -14.47
N GLY A 60 -56.29 2.04 -15.24
CA GLY A 60 -56.23 2.50 -16.63
C GLY A 60 -57.51 3.34 -16.92
N ALA A 61 -57.54 4.11 -18.03
CA ALA A 61 -58.71 4.58 -18.82
C ALA A 61 -58.21 5.64 -19.85
N SER A 62 -58.12 5.33 -21.16
CA SER A 62 -59.09 5.66 -22.25
C SER A 62 -59.36 7.18 -22.36
N ASP A 63 -59.24 7.92 -23.46
CA ASP A 63 -59.30 7.65 -24.90
C ASP A 63 -58.69 8.86 -25.66
N GLY A 64 -58.40 8.69 -26.95
CA GLY A 64 -58.69 9.73 -27.95
C GLY A 64 -57.54 10.55 -28.55
N GLY A 65 -57.10 10.13 -29.74
CA GLY A 65 -57.14 10.97 -30.95
C GLY A 65 -56.08 12.07 -31.17
N GLY A 66 -55.33 11.91 -32.27
CA GLY A 66 -55.20 12.96 -33.29
C GLY A 66 -54.04 13.96 -33.22
N GLY A 67 -53.03 13.72 -34.08
CA GLY A 67 -52.56 14.65 -35.12
C GLY A 67 -51.93 16.01 -34.78
N GLY A 68 -50.83 16.32 -35.48
CA GLY A 68 -50.49 17.69 -35.92
C GLY A 68 -49.32 18.35 -35.19
N GLY A 69 -48.30 18.77 -35.95
CA GLY A 69 -47.09 19.42 -35.45
C GLY A 69 -47.22 20.93 -35.19
N GLY A 70 -46.09 21.55 -34.84
CA GLY A 70 -45.94 23.01 -34.77
C GLY A 70 -44.83 23.49 -33.84
N ASP A 71 -43.83 24.16 -34.43
CA ASP A 71 -42.83 25.02 -33.78
C ASP A 71 -43.45 26.11 -32.89
N GLY A 72 -42.72 26.56 -31.86
CA GLY A 72 -43.06 27.81 -31.17
C GLY A 72 -42.27 28.10 -29.89
N ARG A 73 -41.46 29.16 -29.93
CA ARG A 73 -40.67 29.70 -28.81
C ARG A 73 -41.50 30.59 -27.86
N PHE A 74 -40.88 30.88 -26.71
CA PHE A 74 -41.04 32.01 -25.77
C PHE A 74 -42.10 31.95 -24.66
N GLY A 75 -41.62 32.17 -23.42
CA GLY A 75 -42.45 32.63 -22.30
C GLY A 75 -41.92 32.30 -20.89
N SER A 76 -40.90 33.01 -20.40
CA SER A 76 -40.69 33.25 -18.95
C SER A 76 -41.78 34.20 -18.41
N PRO A 77 -42.01 34.48 -17.09
CA PRO A 77 -41.09 34.39 -15.93
C PRO A 77 -41.87 34.12 -14.57
N PRO A 78 -41.55 34.63 -13.34
CA PRO A 78 -40.29 35.09 -12.73
C PRO A 78 -40.03 34.74 -11.21
N TRP A 79 -38.83 35.15 -10.72
CA TRP A 79 -38.41 35.62 -9.38
C TRP A 79 -38.49 34.75 -8.09
N PHE A 80 -37.30 34.43 -7.52
CA PHE A 80 -36.94 34.76 -6.13
C PHE A 80 -35.43 35.05 -6.04
N ARG A 81 -35.06 36.08 -5.26
CA ARG A 81 -33.76 36.79 -5.34
C ARG A 81 -33.14 36.91 -3.93
N TYR A 82 -31.80 36.79 -3.90
CA TYR A 82 -30.79 37.30 -2.94
C TYR A 82 -30.39 36.51 -1.67
N PRO A 83 -29.15 36.73 -1.11
CA PRO A 83 -28.10 37.68 -1.55
C PRO A 83 -26.69 37.09 -1.80
N CYS A 84 -25.95 37.85 -2.61
CA CYS A 84 -24.51 37.76 -2.81
C CYS A 84 -23.73 38.26 -1.58
N CYS A 85 -22.68 37.55 -1.19
CA CYS A 85 -21.59 38.09 -0.36
C CYS A 85 -20.36 38.36 -1.22
N ARG A 86 -20.00 39.65 -1.27
CA ARG A 86 -18.69 40.18 -1.70
C ARG A 86 -17.58 39.52 -0.89
N TYR A 87 -16.55 38.98 -1.54
CA TYR A 87 -15.25 38.80 -0.91
C TYR A 87 -14.29 39.90 -1.36
N PHE A 88 -13.72 40.55 -0.35
CA PHE A 88 -12.69 41.56 -0.45
C PHE A 88 -11.41 40.99 -1.07
N ARG A 89 -10.82 41.77 -1.98
CA ARG A 89 -9.38 41.68 -2.30
C ARG A 89 -8.62 42.19 -1.09
N SER A 90 -7.66 41.42 -0.62
CA SER A 90 -6.61 41.90 0.28
C SER A 90 -5.29 41.75 -0.44
N ASP A 91 -4.73 42.90 -0.81
CA ASP A 91 -3.35 43.04 -1.28
C ASP A 91 -2.40 42.59 -0.17
N MET A 92 -1.57 41.58 -0.42
CA MET A 92 -0.40 41.31 0.40
C MET A 92 0.81 41.98 -0.22
N LEU A 93 1.34 42.96 0.52
CA LEU A 93 2.59 43.64 0.24
C LEU A 93 3.76 42.65 0.14
N VAL A 94 4.47 42.79 -0.97
CA VAL A 94 5.84 42.33 -1.18
C VAL A 94 6.76 43.15 -0.28
N VAL A 95 7.53 42.48 0.57
CA VAL A 95 8.68 43.07 1.29
C VAL A 95 9.94 42.34 0.82
N PRO A 96 10.92 43.02 0.21
CA PRO A 96 12.14 42.40 -0.26
C PRO A 96 13.17 42.35 0.88
N PHE A 97 13.75 41.18 1.13
CA PHE A 97 15.02 41.08 1.88
C PHE A 97 16.12 40.67 0.91
N GLY A 98 17.07 41.58 0.71
CA GLY A 98 18.27 41.42 -0.10
C GLY A 98 19.34 40.54 0.57
N PRO A 99 20.44 40.28 -0.16
CA PRO A 99 21.37 39.18 0.15
C PRO A 99 22.42 39.59 1.18
N LEU A 100 22.74 38.68 2.11
CA LEU A 100 23.90 38.77 2.97
C LEU A 100 25.02 37.89 2.40
N LEU A 101 26.02 38.58 1.84
CA LEU A 101 27.36 38.10 1.54
C LEU A 101 28.16 37.85 2.84
N TYR A 102 29.03 36.83 2.84
CA TYR A 102 30.42 36.76 3.41
C TYR A 102 30.80 35.30 3.82
N PRO A 103 32.09 34.93 3.91
CA PRO A 103 32.95 34.48 2.80
C PRO A 103 33.49 33.04 2.97
N MET A 104 34.14 32.53 1.90
CA MET A 104 35.05 31.38 1.90
C MET A 104 36.27 31.59 2.82
N PRO A 105 36.94 30.48 3.21
CA PRO A 105 38.39 30.44 3.01
C PRO A 105 38.87 29.18 2.27
N VAL A 106 39.93 29.40 1.52
CA VAL A 106 40.72 28.43 0.74
C VAL A 106 41.98 28.08 1.53
N ALA A 107 42.49 26.86 1.29
CA ALA A 107 43.90 26.41 1.32
C ALA A 107 44.36 25.50 2.48
N GLY A 108 45.03 24.39 2.10
CA GLY A 108 46.20 23.86 2.83
C GLY A 108 46.20 22.37 3.14
N ALA A 109 46.89 21.58 2.30
CA ALA A 109 47.23 20.15 2.46
C ALA A 109 48.28 19.93 3.62
N PRO A 110 48.71 18.69 4.02
CA PRO A 110 49.17 17.62 3.11
C PRO A 110 48.86 16.15 3.48
N VAL A 111 49.17 15.36 2.47
CA VAL A 111 49.25 13.89 2.30
C VAL A 111 50.08 13.20 3.39
N GLY A 112 49.52 12.15 4.00
CA GLY A 112 50.25 11.15 4.77
C GLY A 112 50.03 9.75 4.17
N ARG A 113 51.08 9.18 3.58
CA ARG A 113 51.15 7.77 3.16
C ARG A 113 51.36 6.91 4.39
N GLU A 114 50.54 5.89 4.60
CA GLU A 114 50.93 4.71 5.38
C GLU A 114 50.44 3.42 4.70
N ALA A 115 51.25 2.39 4.92
CA ALA A 115 51.47 1.24 4.05
C ALA A 115 50.54 0.06 4.33
N CYS A 116 50.39 -0.79 3.31
CA CYS A 116 49.89 -2.16 3.44
C CYS A 116 50.76 -3.00 4.40
N PRO A 117 50.14 -3.99 5.06
CA PRO A 117 50.76 -5.30 5.25
C PRO A 117 49.97 -6.40 4.52
N ASN A 118 50.75 -7.24 3.83
CA ASN A 118 50.33 -8.42 3.11
C ASN A 118 49.62 -9.48 3.99
N GLY A 119 48.59 -10.08 3.40
CA GLY A 119 48.49 -11.54 3.25
C GLY A 119 47.82 -12.33 4.37
N ARG A 120 46.71 -13.00 4.02
CA ARG A 120 46.64 -14.47 4.00
C ARG A 120 45.32 -15.00 3.43
N THR A 121 45.53 -15.92 2.48
CA THR A 121 44.75 -17.14 2.18
C THR A 121 43.31 -17.01 1.71
N GLY A 122 43.10 -17.49 0.47
CA GLY A 122 41.82 -17.50 -0.22
C GLY A 122 40.81 -18.45 0.42
N ALA A 123 39.61 -17.91 0.64
CA ALA A 123 38.39 -18.69 0.66
C ALA A 123 37.85 -18.73 -0.76
N ARG A 124 37.86 -19.91 -1.39
CA ARG A 124 37.10 -20.15 -2.62
C ARG A 124 35.63 -19.92 -2.28
N LEU A 125 35.07 -18.83 -2.78
CA LEU A 125 33.62 -18.62 -2.81
C LEU A 125 33.03 -19.76 -3.65
N ARG A 126 32.38 -20.71 -2.97
CA ARG A 126 31.48 -21.66 -3.62
C ARG A 126 30.31 -20.86 -4.19
N PRO A 127 29.83 -21.15 -5.41
CA PRO A 127 28.59 -20.56 -5.89
C PRO A 127 27.47 -20.95 -4.92
N ALA A 128 26.66 -19.98 -4.50
CA ALA A 128 25.47 -20.22 -3.71
C ALA A 128 24.49 -21.02 -4.58
N ILE A 129 24.54 -22.35 -4.44
CA ILE A 129 23.45 -23.22 -4.81
C ILE A 129 22.28 -22.79 -3.91
N ARG A 130 21.16 -22.34 -4.48
CA ARG A 130 19.92 -22.18 -3.72
C ARG A 130 19.60 -23.56 -3.14
N GLU A 131 19.93 -23.76 -1.87
CA GLU A 131 19.32 -24.84 -1.10
C GLU A 131 17.83 -24.53 -1.08
N PHE A 132 17.03 -25.34 -1.77
CA PHE A 132 15.61 -25.43 -1.50
C PHE A 132 15.48 -25.70 0.00
N ARG A 133 15.02 -24.70 0.76
CA ARG A 133 14.55 -24.97 2.11
C ARG A 133 13.30 -25.80 1.95
N GLU A 134 13.32 -27.02 2.48
CA GLU A 134 12.20 -27.98 2.40
C GLU A 134 10.86 -27.38 2.88
N ASP A 135 10.91 -26.27 3.63
CA ASP A 135 9.75 -25.60 4.22
C ASP A 135 9.13 -24.46 3.37
N SER A 136 9.75 -24.09 2.24
CA SER A 136 9.39 -22.90 1.43
C SER A 136 8.29 -23.13 0.40
N MET A 137 7.31 -22.22 0.36
CA MET A 137 6.18 -22.30 -0.56
C MET A 137 5.72 -20.95 -1.10
N LYS A 138 5.31 -20.98 -2.36
CA LYS A 138 4.66 -19.85 -3.04
C LYS A 138 3.25 -20.22 -3.45
N LEU A 139 2.27 -19.66 -2.75
CA LEU A 139 0.85 -19.89 -3.03
C LEU A 139 0.37 -18.92 -4.11
N VAL A 140 -0.37 -19.44 -5.08
CA VAL A 140 -0.95 -18.67 -6.18
C VAL A 140 -2.44 -18.98 -6.34
N LEU A 141 -3.14 -18.06 -6.97
CA LEU A 141 -4.40 -18.33 -7.65
C LEU A 141 -4.13 -18.30 -9.14
N PHE A 142 -4.69 -19.24 -9.90
CA PHE A 142 -4.48 -19.29 -11.33
C PHE A 142 -5.72 -19.79 -12.06
N GLN A 143 -5.76 -19.55 -13.37
CA GLN A 143 -6.85 -19.92 -14.26
C GLN A 143 -6.27 -20.60 -15.50
N LYS A 144 -6.86 -21.72 -15.91
CA LYS A 144 -6.54 -22.33 -17.21
C LYS A 144 -7.22 -21.52 -18.32
N PRO A 145 -6.61 -21.32 -19.51
CA PRO A 145 -7.16 -20.46 -20.56
C PRO A 145 -8.62 -20.76 -20.96
N ALA A 146 -9.01 -22.03 -20.93
CA ALA A 146 -10.36 -22.48 -21.30
C ALA A 146 -11.33 -22.61 -20.11
N ALA A 147 -10.87 -22.38 -18.87
CA ALA A 147 -11.69 -22.52 -17.67
C ALA A 147 -12.14 -21.14 -17.17
N SER A 148 -13.38 -21.02 -16.69
CA SER A 148 -13.85 -19.83 -15.97
C SER A 148 -13.24 -19.73 -14.57
N ASP A 149 -12.92 -20.87 -13.97
CA ASP A 149 -12.70 -20.96 -12.54
C ASP A 149 -11.26 -20.62 -12.17
N VAL A 150 -11.13 -19.81 -11.13
CA VAL A 150 -9.85 -19.49 -10.51
C VAL A 150 -9.60 -20.51 -9.40
N VAL A 151 -8.51 -21.25 -9.52
CA VAL A 151 -8.14 -22.35 -8.63
C VAL A 151 -6.84 -22.06 -7.87
N PRO A 152 -6.68 -22.58 -6.64
CA PRO A 152 -5.45 -22.44 -5.88
C PRO A 152 -4.35 -23.37 -6.42
N GLY A 153 -3.11 -22.91 -6.32
CA GLY A 153 -1.93 -23.66 -6.72
C GLY A 153 -0.70 -23.33 -5.88
N VAL A 154 0.33 -24.17 -6.02
CA VAL A 154 1.69 -23.91 -5.56
C VAL A 154 2.56 -23.61 -6.78
N LEU A 155 3.28 -22.50 -6.73
CA LEU A 155 4.25 -22.11 -7.74
C LEU A 155 5.59 -22.79 -7.44
N THR A 156 6.11 -23.52 -8.41
CA THR A 156 7.38 -24.26 -8.36
C THR A 156 8.24 -23.89 -9.58
N GLU A 157 9.50 -24.34 -9.60
CA GLU A 157 10.36 -24.18 -10.79
C GLU A 157 9.82 -24.91 -12.04
N ARG A 158 9.04 -25.98 -11.85
CA ARG A 158 8.40 -26.73 -12.94
C ARG A 158 7.17 -26.01 -13.51
N GLY A 159 6.66 -24.99 -12.82
CA GLY A 159 5.39 -24.33 -13.12
C GLY A 159 4.43 -24.37 -11.94
N VAL A 160 3.13 -24.31 -12.22
CA VAL A 160 2.08 -24.28 -11.19
C VAL A 160 1.45 -25.65 -11.03
N VAL A 161 1.43 -26.15 -9.80
CA VAL A 161 0.70 -27.37 -9.45
C VAL A 161 -0.63 -26.98 -8.79
N SER A 162 -1.74 -27.57 -9.23
CA SER A 162 -3.02 -27.34 -8.57
C SER A 162 -3.07 -28.01 -7.19
N ILE A 163 -3.64 -27.31 -6.21
CA ILE A 163 -3.88 -27.84 -4.87
C ILE A 163 -5.37 -27.88 -4.53
N ALA A 164 -6.25 -27.69 -5.53
CA ALA A 164 -7.69 -27.58 -5.34
C ALA A 164 -8.30 -28.79 -4.62
N ASP A 165 -7.76 -29.99 -4.84
CA ASP A 165 -8.27 -31.25 -4.27
C ASP A 165 -7.90 -31.46 -2.79
N VAL A 166 -6.89 -30.73 -2.30
CA VAL A 166 -6.36 -30.90 -0.93
C VAL A 166 -6.66 -29.72 -0.01
N VAL A 167 -7.28 -28.66 -0.53
CA VAL A 167 -7.59 -27.43 0.23
C VAL A 167 -9.09 -27.19 0.33
N PRO A 168 -9.56 -26.45 1.35
CA PRO A 168 -10.98 -26.11 1.46
C PRO A 168 -11.41 -25.19 0.31
N SER A 169 -12.24 -25.70 -0.61
CA SER A 169 -12.92 -24.85 -1.58
C SER A 169 -13.95 -23.96 -0.88
N ARG A 170 -13.92 -22.66 -1.16
CA ARG A 170 -14.86 -21.67 -0.61
C ARG A 170 -15.55 -20.93 -1.77
N HIS A 171 -16.55 -20.12 -1.42
CA HIS A 171 -17.43 -19.49 -2.40
C HIS A 171 -16.72 -18.49 -3.32
N THR A 172 -15.59 -17.93 -2.88
CA THR A 172 -14.78 -17.01 -3.68
C THR A 172 -13.30 -17.40 -3.64
N PRO A 173 -12.50 -16.99 -4.64
CA PRO A 173 -11.06 -17.25 -4.60
C PRO A 173 -10.37 -16.58 -3.40
N GLN A 174 -10.84 -15.40 -2.97
CA GLN A 174 -10.37 -14.75 -1.75
C GLN A 174 -10.63 -15.61 -0.51
N LEU A 175 -11.86 -16.08 -0.30
CA LEU A 175 -12.21 -16.91 0.85
C LEU A 175 -11.45 -18.25 0.81
N THR A 176 -11.21 -18.78 -0.39
CA THR A 176 -10.41 -20.00 -0.58
C THR A 176 -8.98 -19.77 -0.09
N MET A 177 -8.33 -18.68 -0.50
CA MET A 177 -6.99 -18.35 -0.01
C MET A 177 -6.97 -18.08 1.51
N GLN A 178 -7.98 -17.40 2.06
CA GLN A 178 -8.09 -17.22 3.51
C GLN A 178 -8.19 -18.56 4.25
N GLY A 179 -9.01 -19.50 3.73
CA GLY A 179 -9.12 -20.84 4.29
C GLY A 179 -7.81 -21.63 4.23
N ILE A 180 -6.99 -21.41 3.19
CA ILE A 180 -5.64 -21.99 3.10
C ILE A 180 -4.73 -21.40 4.17
N ILE A 181 -4.72 -20.07 4.34
CA ILE A 181 -3.92 -19.37 5.36
C ILE A 181 -4.28 -19.87 6.78
N ASP A 182 -5.57 -19.97 7.08
CA ASP A 182 -6.07 -20.42 8.39
C ASP A 182 -5.68 -21.86 8.69
N ALA A 183 -5.77 -22.75 7.70
CA ALA A 183 -5.50 -24.18 7.85
C ALA A 183 -4.08 -24.59 7.46
N PHE A 184 -3.18 -23.63 7.19
CA PHE A 184 -1.91 -23.90 6.50
C PHE A 184 -1.05 -24.94 7.20
N ASP A 185 -0.92 -24.88 8.53
CA ASP A 185 -0.07 -25.83 9.28
C ASP A 185 -0.57 -27.27 9.16
N ALA A 186 -1.90 -27.47 9.07
CA ALA A 186 -2.50 -28.78 8.86
C ALA A 186 -2.43 -29.23 7.38
N LEU A 187 -2.51 -28.28 6.45
CA LEU A 187 -2.46 -28.54 5.01
C LEU A 187 -1.03 -28.76 4.50
N ARG A 188 -0.03 -28.18 5.16
CA ARG A 188 1.37 -28.11 4.72
C ARG A 188 1.91 -29.45 4.20
N PRO A 189 1.78 -30.60 4.90
CA PRO A 189 2.30 -31.87 4.38
C PRO A 189 1.65 -32.31 3.06
N ALA A 190 0.37 -31.99 2.83
CA ALA A 190 -0.31 -32.28 1.58
C ALA A 190 0.13 -31.33 0.46
N LEU A 191 0.31 -30.05 0.77
CA LEU A 191 0.82 -29.04 -0.17
C LEU A 191 2.22 -29.39 -0.65
N GLU A 192 3.12 -29.82 0.24
CA GLU A 192 4.47 -30.26 -0.10
C GLU A 192 4.47 -31.48 -1.02
N ARG A 193 3.60 -32.47 -0.75
CA ARG A 193 3.42 -33.63 -1.64
C ARG A 193 2.92 -33.20 -3.02
N CYS A 194 1.92 -32.32 -3.08
CA CYS A 194 1.46 -31.77 -4.36
C CYS A 194 2.60 -31.05 -5.09
N ALA A 195 3.34 -30.18 -4.43
CA ALA A 195 4.44 -29.43 -5.05
C ALA A 195 5.53 -30.35 -5.63
N ARG A 196 5.85 -31.44 -4.93
CA ARG A 196 6.87 -32.43 -5.32
C ARG A 196 6.39 -33.35 -6.45
N ASP A 197 5.23 -33.96 -6.26
CA ASP A 197 4.79 -35.12 -7.04
C ASP A 197 3.67 -34.79 -8.04
N GLY A 198 2.99 -33.66 -7.85
CA GLY A 198 1.85 -33.26 -8.67
C GLY A 198 2.26 -32.80 -10.07
N ASP A 199 1.26 -32.84 -10.96
CA ASP A 199 1.38 -32.41 -12.35
C ASP A 199 1.54 -30.89 -12.44
N ALA A 200 2.75 -30.45 -12.75
CA ALA A 200 3.07 -29.04 -12.94
C ALA A 200 2.65 -28.57 -14.33
N MET A 201 1.84 -27.52 -14.38
CA MET A 201 1.51 -26.83 -15.62
C MET A 201 2.51 -25.72 -15.88
N PRO A 202 3.09 -25.61 -17.09
CA PRO A 202 4.01 -24.53 -17.40
C PRO A 202 3.29 -23.18 -17.28
N LEU A 203 4.00 -22.14 -16.84
CA LEU A 203 3.42 -20.80 -16.66
C LEU A 203 2.83 -20.22 -17.96
N SER A 204 3.32 -20.65 -19.12
CA SER A 204 2.75 -20.27 -20.43
C SER A 204 1.39 -20.90 -20.73
N ALA A 205 1.00 -21.96 -20.02
CA ALA A 205 -0.28 -22.66 -20.20
C ALA A 205 -1.35 -22.21 -19.20
N VAL A 206 -1.04 -21.27 -18.30
CA VAL A 206 -1.97 -20.77 -17.27
C VAL A 206 -1.88 -19.26 -17.15
N ARG A 207 -2.91 -18.65 -16.57
CA ARG A 207 -2.91 -17.24 -16.18
C ARG A 207 -2.90 -17.13 -14.67
N LEU A 208 -1.84 -16.58 -14.09
CA LEU A 208 -1.84 -16.23 -12.67
C LEU A 208 -2.85 -15.11 -12.41
N ARG A 209 -3.52 -15.17 -11.26
CA ARG A 209 -4.40 -14.13 -10.74
C ARG A 209 -3.78 -13.53 -9.49
N ALA A 210 -4.30 -12.41 -9.00
CA ALA A 210 -3.89 -11.88 -7.71
C ALA A 210 -4.09 -12.96 -6.64
N PRO A 211 -3.10 -13.25 -5.78
CA PRO A 211 -3.24 -14.32 -4.79
C PRO A 211 -4.22 -13.95 -3.67
N LEU A 212 -4.50 -12.65 -3.50
CA LEU A 212 -5.55 -12.11 -2.63
C LEU A 212 -6.43 -11.15 -3.45
N PRO A 213 -7.45 -11.65 -4.18
CA PRO A 213 -8.22 -10.82 -5.13
C PRO A 213 -9.06 -9.72 -4.49
N ARG A 214 -9.35 -9.83 -3.18
CA ARG A 214 -10.14 -8.84 -2.44
C ARG A 214 -9.86 -8.96 -0.93
N PRO A 215 -8.67 -8.55 -0.45
CA PRO A 215 -8.32 -8.57 0.97
C PRO A 215 -9.42 -7.94 1.83
N GLY A 216 -9.59 -8.38 3.08
CA GLY A 216 -10.56 -7.72 3.97
C GLY A 216 -10.18 -6.26 4.23
N LYS A 217 -8.88 -6.01 4.38
CA LYS A 217 -8.26 -4.70 4.56
C LYS A 217 -6.92 -4.63 3.84
N ILE A 218 -6.61 -3.45 3.31
CA ILE A 218 -5.28 -3.09 2.83
C ILE A 218 -4.87 -1.83 3.59
N LEU A 219 -3.93 -1.98 4.51
CA LEU A 219 -3.29 -0.86 5.22
C LEU A 219 -1.99 -0.52 4.51
N ALA A 220 -1.80 0.74 4.13
CA ALA A 220 -0.59 1.18 3.44
C ALA A 220 0.12 2.27 4.25
N CYS A 221 1.43 2.11 4.43
CA CYS A 221 2.25 3.05 5.18
C CYS A 221 2.42 4.37 4.42
N ILE A 222 2.45 5.48 5.14
CA ILE A 222 2.69 6.81 4.57
C ILE A 222 4.17 7.14 4.77
N ALA A 223 4.93 7.26 3.67
CA ALA A 223 6.32 7.73 3.64
C ALA A 223 7.21 7.08 4.71
N ASN A 224 7.46 5.77 4.55
CA ASN A 224 8.15 4.95 5.54
C ASN A 224 9.63 4.65 5.19
N TYR A 225 10.30 5.54 4.46
CA TYR A 225 11.67 5.34 3.99
C TYR A 225 12.54 6.58 4.22
N TRP A 226 13.81 6.36 4.54
CA TRP A 226 14.77 7.44 4.73
C TRP A 226 15.03 8.16 3.41
N GLU A 227 14.69 9.43 3.40
CA GLU A 227 14.73 10.25 2.19
C GLU A 227 15.34 11.61 2.48
N HIS A 228 15.98 12.20 1.47
CA HIS A 228 16.49 13.57 1.47
C HIS A 228 17.35 13.94 2.68
N GLY A 229 18.14 12.98 3.20
CA GLY A 229 19.02 13.19 4.35
C GLY A 229 18.29 13.40 5.68
N ALA A 230 17.05 12.92 5.81
CA ALA A 230 16.33 12.92 7.08
C ALA A 230 17.13 12.18 8.17
N MET A 231 17.15 12.76 9.36
CA MET A 231 17.92 12.25 10.50
C MET A 231 17.03 11.65 11.61
N GLU A 232 15.72 11.91 11.54
CA GLU A 232 14.72 11.42 12.49
C GLU A 232 13.57 10.78 11.70
N PRO A 233 12.99 9.66 12.19
CA PRO A 233 11.90 9.00 11.50
C PRO A 233 10.65 9.90 11.53
N ARG A 234 9.89 9.88 10.44
CA ARG A 234 8.59 10.55 10.39
C ARG A 234 7.62 9.86 11.33
N ALA A 235 6.49 10.49 11.61
CA ALA A 235 5.47 9.83 12.41
C ALA A 235 4.86 8.67 11.63
N LEU A 236 4.98 7.44 12.15
CA LEU A 236 4.32 6.27 11.58
C LEU A 236 2.82 6.51 11.42
N ASN A 237 2.35 6.38 10.18
CA ASN A 237 0.94 6.53 9.85
C ASN A 237 0.58 5.62 8.68
N MET A 238 -0.69 5.21 8.64
CA MET A 238 -1.23 4.33 7.61
C MET A 238 -2.58 4.83 7.13
N PHE A 239 -2.94 4.52 5.89
CA PHE A 239 -4.27 4.72 5.35
C PHE A 239 -4.87 3.41 4.86
N LEU A 240 -6.20 3.38 4.71
CA LEU A 240 -6.90 2.25 4.10
C LEU A 240 -6.99 2.44 2.59
N LYS A 241 -6.62 1.40 1.86
CA LYS A 241 -6.78 1.33 0.40
C LYS A 241 -7.97 0.43 0.05
N ASN A 242 -8.69 0.79 -1.01
CA ASN A 242 -9.84 0.04 -1.51
C ASN A 242 -9.47 -1.41 -1.91
N PRO A 243 -10.08 -2.44 -1.31
CA PRO A 243 -9.85 -3.83 -1.73
C PRO A 243 -10.36 -4.18 -3.13
N ASP A 244 -11.33 -3.44 -3.66
CA ASP A 244 -11.81 -3.60 -5.04
C ASP A 244 -10.80 -3.05 -6.08
N ALA A 245 -9.74 -2.36 -5.63
CA ALA A 245 -8.66 -1.90 -6.49
C ALA A 245 -7.70 -3.02 -6.92
N VAL A 246 -7.85 -4.24 -6.41
CA VAL A 246 -6.90 -5.31 -6.62
C VAL A 246 -6.98 -5.90 -8.03
N ILE A 247 -5.82 -6.00 -8.66
CA ILE A 247 -5.58 -6.74 -9.90
C ILE A 247 -4.32 -7.59 -9.77
N GLY A 248 -4.13 -8.56 -10.67
CA GLY A 248 -3.04 -9.53 -10.61
C GLY A 248 -2.11 -9.50 -11.83
N PRO A 249 -1.20 -10.49 -11.93
CA PRO A 249 -0.26 -10.59 -13.04
C PRO A 249 -0.95 -10.57 -14.42
N GLY A 250 -0.46 -9.72 -15.31
CA GLY A 250 -0.96 -9.54 -16.67
C GLY A 250 -2.30 -8.79 -16.77
N ASP A 251 -2.83 -8.26 -15.67
CA ASP A 251 -3.97 -7.33 -15.72
C ASP A 251 -3.51 -5.91 -16.11
N THR A 252 -4.46 -4.98 -16.19
CA THR A 252 -4.24 -3.60 -16.65
C THR A 252 -4.58 -2.59 -15.55
N ILE A 253 -3.64 -1.68 -15.26
CA ILE A 253 -3.88 -0.46 -14.49
C ILE A 253 -4.63 0.52 -15.39
N ALA A 254 -5.88 0.83 -15.04
CA ALA A 254 -6.74 1.73 -15.79
C ALA A 254 -6.75 3.13 -15.15
N LEU A 255 -6.21 4.13 -15.85
CA LEU A 255 -6.18 5.49 -15.34
C LEU A 255 -7.57 6.15 -15.50
N PRO A 256 -8.13 6.74 -14.44
CA PRO A 256 -9.47 7.32 -14.47
C PRO A 256 -9.55 8.58 -15.34
N GLU A 257 -10.61 8.69 -16.15
CA GLU A 257 -10.87 9.84 -17.04
C GLU A 257 -11.51 11.05 -16.33
N HIS A 258 -12.12 10.84 -15.16
CA HIS A 258 -12.93 11.84 -14.47
C HIS A 258 -12.16 12.58 -13.35
N THR A 259 -10.84 12.43 -13.31
CA THR A 259 -9.94 13.18 -12.44
C THR A 259 -8.72 13.65 -13.24
N GLU A 260 -8.18 14.79 -12.84
CA GLU A 260 -7.04 15.46 -13.49
C GLU A 260 -5.94 15.65 -12.44
N PRO A 261 -5.32 14.57 -11.92
CA PRO A 261 -4.11 14.70 -11.11
C PRO A 261 -3.00 15.31 -11.96
N TRP A 262 -2.00 15.90 -11.31
CA TRP A 262 -0.82 16.35 -12.05
C TRP A 262 0.04 15.18 -12.53
N ILE A 263 -0.08 13.98 -11.94
CA ILE A 263 0.56 12.73 -12.39
C ILE A 263 -0.11 11.48 -11.79
N PHE A 264 0.02 10.33 -12.46
CA PHE A 264 -0.18 9.02 -11.84
C PHE A 264 1.16 8.34 -11.63
N MET A 265 1.47 7.90 -10.41
CA MET A 265 2.75 7.28 -10.09
C MET A 265 2.60 5.83 -9.67
N HIS A 266 3.62 5.03 -9.97
CA HIS A 266 3.79 3.69 -9.40
C HIS A 266 4.54 3.78 -8.07
N GLU A 267 4.19 2.95 -7.10
CA GLU A 267 4.90 2.81 -5.82
C GLU A 267 5.02 1.32 -5.55
N ALA A 268 6.21 0.77 -5.79
CA ALA A 268 6.48 -0.66 -5.75
C ALA A 268 6.80 -1.05 -4.31
N GLU A 269 6.09 -1.99 -3.69
CA GLU A 269 6.18 -2.22 -2.24
C GLU A 269 6.28 -3.71 -1.88
N LEU A 270 7.10 -4.02 -0.87
CA LEU A 270 6.93 -5.23 -0.09
C LEU A 270 5.62 -5.12 0.70
N ALA A 271 4.81 -6.17 0.68
CA ALA A 271 3.58 -6.23 1.44
C ALA A 271 3.50 -7.50 2.29
N LEU A 272 3.08 -7.34 3.54
CA LEU A 272 2.86 -8.42 4.49
C LEU A 272 1.46 -8.99 4.28
N VAL A 273 1.36 -10.32 4.27
CA VAL A 273 0.09 -11.05 4.29
C VAL A 273 -0.15 -11.55 5.69
N ILE A 274 -1.26 -11.15 6.30
CA ILE A 274 -1.55 -11.44 7.70
C ILE A 274 -2.11 -12.86 7.87
N LYS A 275 -1.70 -13.52 8.96
CA LYS A 275 -2.39 -14.67 9.58
C LYS A 275 -3.15 -14.16 10.80
N GLY A 276 -4.48 -14.26 10.76
CA GLY A 276 -5.35 -13.73 11.78
C GLY A 276 -5.96 -14.79 12.70
N PRO A 277 -6.71 -14.36 13.72
CA PRO A 277 -6.89 -12.96 14.14
C PRO A 277 -5.64 -12.42 14.85
N ALA A 278 -5.20 -11.22 14.47
CA ALA A 278 -4.04 -10.53 15.06
C ALA A 278 -4.48 -9.20 15.68
N LYS A 279 -4.30 -9.04 17.00
CA LYS A 279 -4.68 -7.86 17.78
C LYS A 279 -3.67 -7.65 18.92
N MET A 280 -3.23 -6.40 19.13
CA MET A 280 -2.24 -6.04 20.16
C MET A 280 -0.95 -6.89 20.11
N VAL A 281 -0.48 -7.22 18.91
CA VAL A 281 0.72 -8.04 18.71
C VAL A 281 1.95 -7.19 19.03
N LYS A 282 2.82 -7.68 19.93
CA LYS A 282 4.07 -6.98 20.27
C LYS A 282 5.12 -7.14 19.18
N ARG A 283 6.02 -6.15 19.04
CA ARG A 283 7.12 -6.18 18.05
C ARG A 283 7.87 -7.50 18.08
N ASP A 284 8.30 -7.97 19.26
CA ASP A 284 9.08 -9.21 19.39
C ASP A 284 8.34 -10.48 18.92
N ASN A 285 7.01 -10.42 18.79
CA ASN A 285 6.17 -11.53 18.35
C ASN A 285 5.49 -11.28 17.00
N TRP A 286 5.95 -10.31 16.22
CA TRP A 286 5.31 -9.91 14.96
C TRP A 286 5.11 -11.08 13.97
N ARG A 287 6.06 -12.03 13.94
CA ARG A 287 6.01 -13.21 13.05
C ARG A 287 4.77 -14.06 13.26
N SER A 288 4.21 -14.10 14.47
CA SER A 288 2.98 -14.84 14.76
C SER A 288 1.74 -14.32 13.99
N ALA A 289 1.79 -13.06 13.56
CA ALA A 289 0.71 -12.40 12.83
C ALA A 289 0.92 -12.38 11.31
N VAL A 290 2.08 -12.81 10.81
CA VAL A 290 2.41 -12.74 9.39
C VAL A 290 2.41 -14.16 8.83
N PHE A 291 1.58 -14.39 7.82
CA PHE A 291 1.57 -15.62 7.04
C PHE A 291 2.73 -15.67 6.05
N GLY A 292 3.03 -14.53 5.43
CA GLY A 292 4.04 -14.42 4.40
C GLY A 292 4.06 -13.05 3.75
N TYR A 293 4.56 -13.01 2.52
CA TYR A 293 4.86 -11.79 1.79
C TYR A 293 4.29 -11.86 0.37
N THR A 294 3.88 -10.71 -0.15
CA THR A 294 3.55 -10.52 -1.56
C THR A 294 4.16 -9.20 -2.01
N GLY A 295 4.24 -8.99 -3.32
CA GLY A 295 4.46 -7.66 -3.86
C GLY A 295 3.14 -6.91 -4.02
N MET A 296 3.19 -5.58 -3.88
CA MET A 296 2.08 -4.67 -4.16
C MET A 296 2.58 -3.44 -4.93
N ILE A 297 1.72 -2.86 -5.78
CA ILE A 297 1.95 -1.53 -6.33
C ILE A 297 0.88 -0.57 -5.76
N ASP A 298 1.29 0.46 -5.04
CA ASP A 298 0.40 1.49 -4.50
C ASP A 298 0.25 2.65 -5.50
N VAL A 299 -0.48 2.41 -6.59
CA VAL A 299 -0.68 3.43 -7.63
C VAL A 299 -1.36 4.66 -7.03
N SER A 300 -0.84 5.84 -7.36
CA SER A 300 -1.30 7.11 -6.79
C SER A 300 -1.62 8.15 -7.86
N ALA A 301 -2.83 8.70 -7.83
CA ALA A 301 -3.19 9.92 -8.55
C ALA A 301 -2.80 11.14 -7.71
N ARG A 302 -1.64 11.75 -8.00
CA ARG A 302 -1.09 12.84 -7.19
C ARG A 302 -1.65 14.20 -7.64
N GLY A 303 -2.08 15.01 -6.68
CA GLY A 303 -2.59 16.37 -6.92
C GLY A 303 -4.06 16.51 -6.56
N GLU A 304 -4.46 17.73 -6.18
CA GLU A 304 -5.83 18.13 -5.86
C GLU A 304 -6.74 18.06 -7.10
N GLY A 305 -7.01 16.85 -7.59
CA GLY A 305 -8.02 16.61 -8.60
C GLY A 305 -9.40 16.97 -8.07
N ARG A 306 -10.38 17.10 -8.96
CA ARG A 306 -11.76 17.51 -8.65
C ARG A 306 -12.48 16.67 -7.56
N ARG A 307 -11.94 15.49 -7.19
CA ARG A 307 -12.63 14.50 -6.33
C ARG A 307 -11.81 13.88 -5.19
N THR A 308 -10.48 13.71 -5.28
CA THR A 308 -9.81 12.64 -4.50
C THR A 308 -8.60 12.99 -3.65
N TRP A 309 -8.06 14.21 -3.73
CA TRP A 309 -6.85 14.61 -2.98
C TRP A 309 -7.10 15.92 -2.22
N LYS A 310 -8.10 15.91 -1.34
CA LYS A 310 -8.25 16.99 -0.34
C LYS A 310 -7.33 16.70 0.84
N THR A 311 -6.84 17.73 1.52
CA THR A 311 -6.00 17.59 2.72
C THR A 311 -6.54 16.53 3.68
N GLY A 312 -5.72 15.53 4.01
CA GLY A 312 -6.13 14.41 4.88
C GLY A 312 -6.93 13.29 4.19
N SER A 313 -6.94 13.22 2.85
CA SER A 313 -7.56 12.14 2.07
C SER A 313 -6.54 11.42 1.19
N TRP A 314 -6.66 10.09 1.12
CA TRP A 314 -5.86 9.20 0.27
C TRP A 314 -6.74 8.50 -0.78
N LEU A 315 -7.94 9.02 -1.07
CA LEU A 315 -8.84 8.41 -2.06
C LEU A 315 -8.23 8.36 -3.47
N GLY A 316 -7.26 9.22 -3.79
CA GLY A 316 -6.53 9.17 -5.06
C GLY A 316 -5.64 7.93 -5.22
N LYS A 317 -5.45 7.15 -4.15
CA LYS A 317 -4.80 5.83 -4.18
C LYS A 317 -5.81 4.68 -4.27
N SER A 318 -7.11 4.94 -4.27
CA SER A 318 -8.14 3.90 -4.09
C SER A 318 -9.07 3.71 -5.30
N PHE A 319 -8.71 4.24 -6.47
CA PHE A 319 -9.40 3.91 -7.72
C PHE A 319 -9.29 2.41 -8.01
N ASP A 320 -10.27 1.87 -8.74
CA ASP A 320 -10.20 0.49 -9.24
C ASP A 320 -8.87 0.28 -9.98
N THR A 321 -8.30 -0.92 -9.90
CA THR A 321 -7.00 -1.31 -10.47
C THR A 321 -5.73 -0.68 -9.85
N PHE A 322 -5.86 0.20 -8.85
CA PHE A 322 -4.70 0.89 -8.25
C PHE A 322 -3.97 0.06 -7.17
N ALA A 323 -4.41 -1.17 -6.88
CA ALA A 323 -3.76 -2.08 -5.94
C ALA A 323 -3.28 -3.40 -6.60
N PRO A 324 -2.43 -3.39 -7.65
CA PRO A 324 -1.87 -4.64 -8.14
C PRO A 324 -1.16 -5.43 -7.02
N ILE A 325 -1.48 -6.72 -6.86
CA ILE A 325 -0.89 -7.62 -5.84
C ILE A 325 -0.44 -8.92 -6.52
N GLY A 326 0.79 -9.36 -6.24
CA GLY A 326 1.32 -10.63 -6.72
C GLY A 326 2.85 -10.70 -6.76
N PRO A 327 3.41 -11.67 -7.51
CA PRO A 327 2.71 -12.71 -8.28
C PRO A 327 2.12 -13.84 -7.42
N CYS A 328 2.57 -13.98 -6.18
CA CYS A 328 2.22 -15.05 -5.26
C CYS A 328 2.25 -14.55 -3.82
N ILE A 329 1.79 -15.39 -2.88
CA ILE A 329 2.13 -15.26 -1.47
C ILE A 329 3.31 -16.20 -1.22
N ALA A 330 4.49 -15.63 -0.97
CA ALA A 330 5.64 -16.37 -0.47
C ALA A 330 5.48 -16.56 1.04
N THR A 331 5.59 -17.79 1.55
CA THR A 331 5.46 -18.05 2.99
C THR A 331 6.53 -17.32 3.79
N ILE A 332 6.28 -17.10 5.08
CA ILE A 332 7.17 -16.31 5.95
C ILE A 332 8.63 -16.80 5.94
N ASP A 333 8.87 -18.07 5.67
CA ASP A 333 10.18 -18.71 5.63
C ASP A 333 10.96 -18.50 4.30
N GLU A 334 10.31 -17.99 3.24
CA GLU A 334 10.94 -17.62 1.95
C GLU A 334 11.83 -16.38 2.07
N ILE A 335 11.56 -15.51 3.05
CA ILE A 335 12.32 -14.28 3.30
C ILE A 335 12.83 -14.32 4.74
N ALA A 336 14.15 -14.48 4.91
CA ALA A 336 14.76 -14.57 6.24
C ALA A 336 14.61 -13.26 7.04
N ASP A 337 14.84 -12.13 6.39
CA ASP A 337 14.69 -10.79 6.97
C ASP A 337 13.87 -9.90 6.01
N PRO A 338 12.63 -9.51 6.38
CA PRO A 338 11.81 -8.64 5.53
C PRO A 338 12.30 -7.19 5.53
N ASN A 339 13.32 -6.87 6.31
CA ASN A 339 14.03 -5.60 6.30
C ASN A 339 15.40 -5.71 5.58
N ASP A 340 15.61 -6.74 4.74
CA ASP A 340 16.71 -6.83 3.76
C ASP A 340 16.23 -7.48 2.45
N VAL A 341 15.30 -6.82 1.77
CA VAL A 341 14.66 -7.29 0.55
C VAL A 341 14.85 -6.25 -0.55
N HIS A 342 15.36 -6.71 -1.68
CA HIS A 342 15.55 -5.87 -2.86
C HIS A 342 14.24 -5.72 -3.64
N VAL A 343 13.88 -4.47 -3.92
CA VAL A 343 12.67 -4.07 -4.65
C VAL A 343 13.06 -3.37 -5.95
N GLN A 344 12.47 -3.82 -7.07
CA GLN A 344 12.75 -3.27 -8.39
C GLN A 344 11.48 -3.07 -9.22
N PHE A 345 11.46 -1.99 -10.01
CA PHE A 345 10.36 -1.66 -10.91
C PHE A 345 10.87 -1.13 -12.24
N TRP A 346 10.25 -1.56 -13.34
CA TRP A 346 10.59 -1.13 -14.69
C TRP A 346 9.35 -0.64 -15.43
N VAL A 347 9.56 0.34 -16.31
CA VAL A 347 8.58 0.81 -17.30
C VAL A 347 9.19 0.63 -18.69
N ASP A 348 8.55 -0.14 -19.55
CA ASP A 348 9.04 -0.51 -20.89
C ASP A 348 10.48 -1.06 -20.86
N GLY A 349 10.79 -1.86 -19.83
CA GLY A 349 12.12 -2.44 -19.60
C GLY A 349 13.17 -1.48 -19.02
N GLN A 350 12.85 -0.20 -18.82
CA GLN A 350 13.74 0.76 -18.17
C GLN A 350 13.56 0.72 -16.66
N LEU A 351 14.64 0.48 -15.91
CA LEU A 351 14.62 0.47 -14.45
C LEU A 351 14.27 1.86 -13.93
N ARG A 352 13.16 1.97 -13.19
CA ARG A 352 12.66 3.21 -12.61
C ARG A 352 12.87 3.23 -11.10
N HIS A 353 12.51 2.16 -10.42
CA HIS A 353 12.61 2.05 -8.96
C HIS A 353 13.58 0.93 -8.57
N ASN A 354 14.49 1.17 -7.62
CA ASN A 354 15.52 0.21 -7.24
C ASN A 354 16.08 0.50 -5.84
N TYR A 355 15.55 -0.16 -4.81
CA TYR A 355 15.91 0.14 -3.41
C TYR A 355 15.79 -1.11 -2.52
N ASN A 356 16.29 -1.06 -1.29
CA ASN A 356 16.20 -2.15 -0.32
C ASN A 356 15.32 -1.74 0.88
N THR A 357 14.62 -2.71 1.46
CA THR A 357 13.76 -2.52 2.64
C THR A 357 14.52 -2.26 3.95
N ASP A 358 15.85 -2.35 3.96
CA ASP A 358 16.72 -1.94 5.08
C ASP A 358 16.66 -0.43 5.36
N ASP A 359 16.19 0.32 4.39
CA ASP A 359 16.02 1.77 4.40
C ASP A 359 14.65 2.22 4.96
N MET A 360 13.85 1.31 5.51
CA MET A 360 12.59 1.67 6.18
C MET A 360 12.84 2.49 7.45
N GLU A 361 12.09 3.58 7.65
CA GLU A 361 12.09 4.35 8.90
C GLU A 361 11.48 3.54 10.05
N HIS A 362 10.35 2.86 9.77
CA HIS A 362 9.70 1.92 10.68
C HIS A 362 9.74 0.51 10.10
N LEU A 363 10.47 -0.36 10.77
CA LEU A 363 10.68 -1.75 10.36
C LEU A 363 9.42 -2.60 10.53
N VAL A 364 9.37 -3.75 9.85
CA VAL A 364 8.20 -4.65 9.83
C VAL A 364 7.64 -5.00 11.22
N PRO A 365 8.45 -5.31 12.25
CA PRO A 365 7.93 -5.57 13.59
C PRO A 365 7.10 -4.42 14.17
N GLU A 366 7.51 -3.18 13.91
CA GLU A 366 6.83 -1.97 14.37
C GLU A 366 5.53 -1.72 13.59
N LEU A 367 5.54 -1.95 12.27
CA LEU A 367 4.34 -1.84 11.44
C LEU A 367 3.22 -2.78 11.92
N VAL A 368 3.56 -4.03 12.23
CA VAL A 368 2.61 -5.02 12.74
C VAL A 368 2.07 -4.62 14.12
N GLU A 369 2.92 -4.17 15.04
CA GLU A 369 2.48 -3.72 16.36
C GLU A 369 1.54 -2.52 16.26
N PHE A 370 1.91 -1.53 15.44
CA PHE A 370 1.10 -0.33 15.23
C PHE A 370 -0.28 -0.68 14.66
N ALA A 371 -0.32 -1.41 13.54
CA ALA A 371 -1.57 -1.77 12.87
C ALA A 371 -2.50 -2.58 13.78
N THR A 372 -1.95 -3.57 14.50
CA THR A 372 -2.75 -4.44 15.39
C THR A 372 -3.19 -3.75 16.69
N THR A 373 -2.52 -2.67 17.10
CA THR A 373 -2.99 -1.83 18.22
C THR A 373 -4.27 -1.08 17.83
N ILE A 374 -4.37 -0.61 16.58
CA ILE A 374 -5.54 0.14 16.08
C ILE A 374 -6.71 -0.80 15.82
N MET A 375 -6.52 -1.89 15.07
CA MET A 375 -7.61 -2.78 14.65
C MET A 375 -7.20 -4.26 14.65
N THR A 376 -8.18 -5.17 14.68
CA THR A 376 -7.90 -6.60 14.47
C THR A 376 -7.64 -6.84 12.98
N LEU A 377 -6.51 -7.47 12.68
CA LEU A 377 -6.20 -7.96 11.34
C LEU A 377 -6.57 -9.43 11.22
N ASN A 378 -7.11 -9.82 10.06
CA ASN A 378 -7.60 -11.15 9.77
C ASN A 378 -6.72 -11.82 8.71
N SER A 379 -6.85 -13.13 8.56
CA SER A 379 -6.13 -13.88 7.54
C SER A 379 -6.39 -13.32 6.14
N GLY A 380 -5.32 -13.08 5.39
CA GLY A 380 -5.38 -12.50 4.05
C GLY A 380 -5.59 -10.98 4.00
N ASP A 381 -5.61 -10.28 5.14
CA ASP A 381 -5.40 -8.82 5.14
C ASP A 381 -3.95 -8.48 4.75
N VAL A 382 -3.75 -7.27 4.25
CA VAL A 382 -2.46 -6.82 3.72
C VAL A 382 -1.98 -5.56 4.44
N ILE A 383 -0.69 -5.55 4.79
CA ILE A 383 0.04 -4.32 5.18
C ILE A 383 1.08 -4.03 4.09
N ALA A 384 0.89 -2.97 3.33
CA ALA A 384 1.88 -2.45 2.38
C ALA A 384 2.88 -1.57 3.13
N CYS A 385 4.18 -1.88 3.04
CA CYS A 385 5.20 -1.33 3.91
C CYS A 385 5.67 0.08 3.52
N GLY A 386 5.09 0.67 2.49
CA GLY A 386 5.55 1.91 1.87
C GLY A 386 6.60 1.64 0.80
N THR A 387 7.04 2.71 0.16
CA THR A 387 8.05 2.71 -0.88
C THR A 387 9.05 3.83 -0.64
N ASN A 388 10.28 3.69 -1.14
CA ASN A 388 11.21 4.81 -1.22
C ASN A 388 10.73 5.76 -2.35
N HIS A 389 10.67 7.07 -2.12
CA HIS A 389 10.13 8.00 -3.12
C HIS A 389 11.12 8.36 -4.25
N GLU A 390 12.31 7.78 -4.24
CA GLU A 390 13.28 7.92 -5.31
C GLU A 390 13.10 6.84 -6.35
N GLY A 391 13.14 7.23 -7.62
CA GLY A 391 12.82 6.26 -8.65
C GLY A 391 11.37 6.28 -9.10
N LEU A 392 10.50 7.05 -8.41
CA LEU A 392 9.11 7.18 -8.82
C LEU A 392 9.01 7.91 -10.16
N GLY A 393 8.06 7.46 -10.97
CA GLY A 393 7.82 8.00 -12.30
C GLY A 393 6.36 7.86 -12.70
N PRO A 394 5.98 8.49 -13.82
CA PRO A 394 4.63 8.42 -14.35
C PRO A 394 4.27 7.00 -14.78
N LEU A 395 2.97 6.71 -14.70
CA LEU A 395 2.31 5.65 -15.46
C LEU A 395 1.45 6.32 -16.54
N GLN A 396 1.60 5.88 -17.79
CA GLN A 396 0.85 6.43 -18.91
C GLN A 396 0.42 5.37 -19.93
N ASP A 397 -0.48 5.74 -20.83
CA ASP A 397 -1.09 4.81 -21.78
C ASP A 397 -0.08 3.99 -22.59
N GLY A 398 -0.37 2.70 -22.74
CA GLY A 398 0.37 1.80 -23.61
C GLY A 398 1.65 1.23 -22.98
N GLU A 399 2.02 1.70 -21.80
CA GLU A 399 3.21 1.22 -21.10
C GLU A 399 3.02 -0.20 -20.55
N VAL A 400 4.13 -0.93 -20.54
CA VAL A 400 4.24 -2.22 -19.85
C VAL A 400 5.12 -2.02 -18.64
N VAL A 401 4.62 -2.39 -17.47
CA VAL A 401 5.38 -2.30 -16.23
C VAL A 401 5.73 -3.68 -15.71
N ASP A 402 6.96 -3.84 -15.27
CA ASP A 402 7.42 -5.03 -14.55
C ASP A 402 7.78 -4.61 -13.13
N PHE A 403 7.53 -5.49 -12.18
CA PHE A 403 7.84 -5.27 -10.77
C PHE A 403 8.33 -6.57 -10.14
N GLU A 404 9.37 -6.48 -9.32
CA GLU A 404 10.01 -7.63 -8.68
C GLU A 404 10.32 -7.32 -7.22
N ILE A 405 9.92 -8.25 -6.35
CA ILE A 405 10.33 -8.32 -4.96
C ILE A 405 11.17 -9.58 -4.81
N HIS A 406 12.45 -9.42 -4.44
CA HIS A 406 13.33 -10.56 -4.25
C HIS A 406 12.77 -11.50 -3.17
N GLY A 407 12.85 -12.81 -3.41
CA GLY A 407 12.19 -13.81 -2.55
C GLY A 407 10.71 -14.06 -2.90
N VAL A 408 9.93 -13.04 -3.30
CA VAL A 408 8.54 -13.24 -3.74
C VAL A 408 8.49 -13.63 -5.22
N GLY A 409 8.92 -12.75 -6.11
CA GLY A 409 8.93 -12.98 -7.56
C GLY A 409 8.62 -11.72 -8.37
N ARG A 410 8.57 -11.88 -9.69
CA ARG A 410 8.31 -10.83 -10.66
C ARG A 410 6.93 -10.95 -11.28
N MET A 411 6.25 -9.82 -11.48
CA MET A 411 5.01 -9.75 -12.25
C MET A 411 5.02 -8.59 -13.26
N ARG A 412 4.23 -8.74 -14.31
CA ARG A 412 4.01 -7.76 -15.37
C ARG A 412 2.59 -7.23 -15.34
N LEU A 413 2.40 -5.96 -15.64
CA LEU A 413 1.10 -5.32 -15.83
C LEU A 413 1.13 -4.41 -17.06
N HIS A 414 -0.05 -4.02 -17.51
CA HIS A 414 -0.24 -3.05 -18.59
C HIS A 414 -0.84 -1.76 -18.03
N VAL A 415 -0.62 -0.63 -18.72
CA VAL A 415 -1.24 0.65 -18.38
C VAL A 415 -2.14 1.12 -19.51
N ARG A 416 -3.36 1.54 -19.17
CA ARG A 416 -4.31 2.15 -20.11
C ARG A 416 -4.78 3.48 -19.57
N ASP A 417 -4.65 4.53 -20.38
CA ASP A 417 -5.27 5.83 -20.10
C ASP A 417 -6.20 6.22 -21.25
N PRO A 418 -7.53 6.23 -21.04
CA PRO A 418 -8.48 6.68 -22.06
C PRO A 418 -8.20 8.10 -22.57
N LEU A 419 -7.61 8.97 -21.74
CA LEU A 419 -7.30 10.34 -22.10
C LEU A 419 -5.94 10.51 -22.78
N LYS A 420 -5.15 9.42 -22.91
CA LYS A 420 -3.82 9.43 -23.53
C LYS A 420 -2.91 10.52 -22.95
N ARG A 421 -3.01 10.79 -21.65
CA ARG A 421 -2.14 11.77 -20.99
C ARG A 421 -0.72 11.25 -21.00
N THR A 422 0.21 12.18 -21.16
CA THR A 422 1.63 11.89 -21.21
C THR A 422 2.37 12.81 -20.27
N TRP A 423 3.36 12.25 -19.58
CA TRP A 423 4.30 12.98 -18.78
C TRP A 423 5.70 12.77 -19.36
N GLU A 424 6.63 13.63 -18.99
CA GLU A 424 8.03 13.39 -19.31
C GLU A 424 8.46 12.07 -18.65
N LYS A 425 9.04 11.16 -19.44
CA LYS A 425 9.53 9.86 -18.97
C LYS A 425 10.82 10.03 -18.15
N GLY A 426 10.80 10.83 -17.09
CA GLY A 426 11.90 11.01 -16.14
C GLY A 426 11.82 10.05 -14.96
N ILE A 427 12.96 9.77 -14.34
CA ILE A 427 12.99 9.22 -12.97
C ILE A 427 13.05 10.45 -12.06
N TYR A 428 12.11 10.63 -11.15
CA TYR A 428 12.29 11.63 -10.10
C TYR A 428 13.37 11.10 -9.14
N MET A 429 14.60 11.60 -9.31
CA MET A 429 15.76 11.24 -8.47
C MET A 429 15.97 12.23 -7.31
N GLY A 430 15.16 13.29 -7.20
CA GLY A 430 15.48 14.44 -6.36
C GLY A 430 16.86 15.04 -6.70
N ALA A 431 17.31 16.04 -5.93
CA ALA A 431 18.70 16.50 -6.02
C ALA A 431 19.68 15.56 -5.30
N ASP A 432 19.19 14.67 -4.44
CA ASP A 432 19.97 13.90 -3.46
C ASP A 432 19.41 12.48 -3.25
N SER A 433 19.58 11.58 -4.23
CA SER A 433 19.14 10.18 -4.11
C SER A 433 19.86 9.40 -2.97
N THR A 434 19.14 8.66 -2.09
CA THR A 434 19.41 8.40 -0.66
C THR A 434 20.13 7.14 -0.22
N ASN A 435 20.63 6.25 -1.09
CA ASN A 435 21.67 5.32 -0.62
C ASN A 435 22.57 4.81 -1.76
N PRO A 436 23.58 5.60 -2.18
CA PRO A 436 24.51 5.18 -3.21
C PRO A 436 25.17 3.83 -2.92
N GLU A 437 25.38 3.46 -1.66
CA GLU A 437 26.00 2.20 -1.27
C GLU A 437 25.03 1.00 -1.35
N ALA A 438 23.74 1.17 -1.04
CA ALA A 438 22.73 0.12 -1.28
C ALA A 438 22.48 -0.10 -2.78
N VAL A 439 22.39 0.98 -3.55
CA VAL A 439 22.28 0.93 -5.02
C VAL A 439 23.51 0.24 -5.64
N LYS A 440 24.72 0.57 -5.15
CA LYS A 440 25.98 -0.07 -5.61
C LYS A 440 26.08 -1.54 -5.22
N ARG A 441 25.57 -1.93 -4.04
CA ARG A 441 25.54 -3.32 -3.56
C ARG A 441 24.61 -4.21 -4.38
N ASN A 442 23.44 -3.69 -4.73
CA ASN A 442 22.33 -4.45 -5.32
C ASN A 442 22.13 -4.16 -6.82
N ARG A 443 23.02 -3.41 -7.45
CA ARG A 443 22.98 -3.18 -8.90
C ARG A 443 23.06 -4.52 -9.64
N PRO A 444 22.09 -4.86 -10.51
CA PRO A 444 22.20 -6.03 -11.35
C PRO A 444 23.51 -5.97 -12.13
N LYS A 445 24.37 -6.97 -11.99
CA LYS A 445 25.53 -7.11 -12.87
C LYS A 445 24.98 -7.33 -14.27
N ALA A 446 25.38 -6.49 -15.23
CA ALA A 446 24.96 -6.65 -16.62
C ALA A 446 25.18 -8.10 -17.05
N ALA A 447 24.16 -8.72 -17.63
CA ALA A 447 24.32 -10.02 -18.27
C ALA A 447 25.42 -9.87 -19.33
N SER A 448 26.49 -10.66 -19.17
CA SER A 448 27.71 -10.65 -19.97
C SER A 448 27.45 -10.89 -21.45
#